data_AF-A0A2W1AEG3-F1
#
_entry.id   AF-A0A2W1AEG3-F1
#
_cell.length_a   1.000
_cell.length_b   1.000
_cell.length_c   1.000
_cell.angle_alpha   90.00
_cell.angle_beta   90.00
_cell.angle_gamma   90.00
#
_symmetry.space_group_name_H-M   'P 1'
#
loop_
_entity.id
_entity.type
_entity.pdbx_description
1 polymer ?
#
loop_
_entity_poly.entity_id
_entity_poly.type
_entity_poly.pdbx_seq_one_letter_code
_entity_poly.pdbx_strand_id
1 'polypeptide(L)'
;MEHGSMVIWYDTEDAEEIKQIEDFAKGLSSYPDCVIVTPWNMDSTIALTAWGKLLTLDTFDADLMQQFTNAYRGNVGPEAGVCQQGG
;
A
#
# COMPACT_ATOMS: atom_id res chain seq x y z
N MET A 1 -6.83 -2.01 -17.81
CA MET A 1 -5.69 -2.81 -17.31
C MET A 1 -5.21 -2.05 -16.10
N GLU A 2 -5.20 -2.69 -14.94
CA GLU A 2 -5.30 -2.06 -13.62
C GLU A 2 -4.03 -1.28 -13.21
N HIS A 3 -3.91 -0.10 -13.82
CA HIS A 3 -3.17 1.11 -13.47
C HIS A 3 -2.34 1.03 -12.19
N GLY A 4 -1.01 0.91 -12.32
CA GLY A 4 -0.02 1.35 -11.31
C GLY A 4 -0.31 1.00 -9.85
N SER A 5 -1.00 -0.12 -9.60
CA SER A 5 -1.73 -0.33 -8.35
C SER A 5 -0.79 -0.86 -7.28
N MET A 6 -0.90 -0.23 -6.11
CA MET A 6 -0.20 -0.63 -4.90
C MET A 6 -1.18 -1.47 -4.08
N VAL A 7 -0.71 -2.61 -3.57
CA VAL A 7 -1.51 -3.45 -2.69
C VAL A 7 -0.87 -3.51 -1.32
N ILE A 8 -1.67 -3.29 -0.29
CA ILE A 8 -1.31 -3.43 1.11
C ILE A 8 -2.03 -4.67 1.62
N TRP A 9 -1.23 -5.70 1.84
CA TRP A 9 -1.62 -6.95 2.46
C TRP A 9 -1.46 -6.81 3.98
N TYR A 10 -2.34 -7.43 4.75
CA TYR A 10 -2.18 -7.55 6.21
C TYR A 10 -2.61 -8.93 6.72
N ASP A 11 -1.91 -9.42 7.74
CA ASP A 11 -2.16 -10.66 8.48
C ASP A 11 -2.25 -10.32 9.98
N THR A 12 -3.35 -9.67 10.36
CA THR A 12 -3.60 -9.32 11.76
C THR A 12 -5.11 -9.35 12.01
N GLU A 13 -5.49 -9.83 13.19
CA GLU A 13 -6.88 -9.80 13.68
C GLU A 13 -7.13 -8.59 14.59
N ASP A 14 -6.08 -7.79 14.86
CA ASP A 14 -6.18 -6.62 15.71
C ASP A 14 -6.92 -5.48 15.00
N ALA A 15 -8.08 -5.11 15.53
CA ALA A 15 -8.94 -4.11 14.92
C ALA A 15 -8.32 -2.69 14.94
N GLU A 16 -7.41 -2.39 15.87
CA GLU A 16 -6.73 -1.10 15.91
C GLU A 16 -5.69 -1.02 14.79
N GLU A 17 -4.89 -2.08 14.60
CA GLU A 17 -3.89 -2.16 13.55
C GLU A 17 -4.51 -2.18 12.14
N ILE A 18 -5.59 -2.95 11.93
CA ILE A 18 -6.37 -2.92 10.68
C ILE A 18 -6.86 -1.51 10.40
N LYS A 19 -7.39 -0.82 11.42
CA LYS A 19 -7.87 0.56 11.27
C LYS A 19 -6.74 1.52 10.93
N GLN A 20 -5.54 1.35 11.49
CA GLN A 20 -4.37 2.17 11.14
C GLN A 20 -3.95 1.97 9.68
N ILE A 21 -3.93 0.72 9.21
CA ILE A 21 -3.61 0.38 7.81
C ILE A 21 -4.64 0.98 6.85
N GLU A 22 -5.92 0.84 7.17
CA GLU A 22 -6.99 1.45 6.39
C GLU A 22 -6.95 2.98 6.38
N ASP A 23 -6.69 3.62 7.52
CA ASP A 23 -6.59 5.07 7.65
C ASP A 23 -5.40 5.61 6.86
N PHE A 24 -4.25 4.91 6.94
CA PHE A 24 -3.08 5.20 6.12
C PHE A 24 -3.44 5.17 4.63
N ALA A 25 -4.09 4.09 4.16
CA ALA A 25 -4.51 3.98 2.77
C ALA A 25 -5.52 5.06 2.37
N LYS A 26 -6.51 5.38 3.21
CA LYS A 26 -7.48 6.46 2.97
C LYS A 26 -6.83 7.84 2.92
N GLY A 27 -5.72 8.04 3.64
CA GLY A 27 -4.92 9.27 3.58
C GLY A 27 -4.17 9.45 2.25
N LEU A 28 -4.05 8.41 1.44
CA LEU A 28 -3.40 8.46 0.14
C LEU A 28 -4.36 9.03 -0.92
N SER A 29 -3.95 10.10 -1.61
CA SER A 29 -4.78 10.79 -2.64
C SER A 29 -5.18 9.94 -3.87
N SER A 30 -4.71 8.70 -3.97
CA SER A 30 -5.05 7.76 -5.04
C SER A 30 -5.75 6.52 -4.50
N TYR A 31 -6.13 6.52 -3.23
CA TYR A 31 -7.10 5.57 -2.72
C TYR A 31 -8.51 6.09 -3.05
N PRO A 32 -9.44 5.22 -3.49
CA PRO A 32 -9.29 3.78 -3.68
C PRO A 32 -8.82 3.34 -5.08
N ASP A 33 -8.65 4.25 -6.04
CA ASP A 33 -8.43 3.90 -7.45
C ASP A 33 -7.10 3.16 -7.75
N CYS A 34 -6.04 3.44 -7.00
CA CYS A 34 -4.70 2.88 -7.20
C CYS A 34 -4.12 2.18 -5.96
N VAL A 35 -4.85 2.14 -4.84
CA VAL A 35 -4.38 1.50 -3.60
C VAL A 35 -5.44 0.53 -3.11
N ILE A 36 -5.06 -0.74 -2.98
CA ILE A 36 -5.93 -1.81 -2.52
C ILE A 36 -5.43 -2.25 -1.16
N VAL A 37 -6.34 -2.39 -0.19
CA VAL A 37 -6.05 -2.94 1.14
C VAL A 37 -6.84 -4.23 1.29
N THR A 38 -6.16 -5.34 1.57
CA THR A 38 -6.81 -6.66 1.64
C THR A 38 -6.10 -7.60 2.61
N PRO A 39 -6.84 -8.42 3.38
CA PRO A 39 -6.23 -9.41 4.25
C PRO A 39 -5.59 -10.54 3.43
N TRP A 40 -4.47 -11.09 3.92
CA TRP A 40 -3.81 -12.25 3.33
C TRP A 40 -2.99 -13.02 4.36
N ASN A 41 -2.98 -14.35 4.29
CA ASN A 41 -2.22 -15.19 5.23
C ASN A 41 -0.74 -15.22 4.83
N MET A 42 0.12 -14.60 5.63
CA MET A 42 1.56 -14.48 5.37
C MET A 42 2.38 -14.52 6.66
N ASP A 43 3.67 -14.75 6.54
CA ASP A 43 4.61 -14.84 7.68
C ASP A 43 4.88 -13.47 8.32
N SER A 44 4.54 -12.37 7.63
CA SER A 44 4.70 -11.00 8.11
C SER A 44 3.33 -10.35 8.29
N THR A 45 3.21 -9.50 9.30
CA THR A 45 1.96 -8.83 9.67
C THR A 45 1.46 -7.87 8.58
N ILE A 46 2.36 -7.18 7.87
CA ILE A 46 2.00 -6.23 6.81
C ILE A 46 2.94 -6.39 5.63
N ALA A 47 2.40 -6.41 4.40
CA ALA A 47 3.20 -6.41 3.19
C ALA A 47 2.68 -5.40 2.17
N LEU A 48 3.56 -4.56 1.63
CA LEU A 48 3.25 -3.57 0.61
C LEU A 48 3.90 -4.00 -0.69
N THR A 49 3.09 -4.14 -1.75
CA THR A 49 3.56 -4.54 -3.08
C THR A 49 3.25 -3.49 -4.11
N ALA A 50 4.23 -3.16 -4.93
CA ALA A 50 4.10 -2.28 -6.09
C ALA A 50 5.07 -2.75 -7.18
N TRP A 51 4.58 -3.09 -8.38
CA TRP A 51 5.36 -3.45 -9.58
C TRP A 51 6.80 -4.00 -9.34
N GLY A 52 6.90 -5.26 -8.89
CA GLY A 52 8.18 -5.93 -8.68
C GLY A 52 8.95 -5.50 -7.43
N LYS A 53 8.33 -4.68 -6.56
CA LYS A 53 8.82 -4.30 -5.24
C LYS A 53 7.89 -4.85 -4.16
N LEU A 54 8.51 -5.29 -3.08
CA LEU A 54 7.88 -5.81 -1.88
C LEU A 54 8.55 -5.16 -0.67
N LEU A 55 7.76 -4.66 0.26
CA LEU A 55 8.18 -4.27 1.59
C LEU A 55 7.36 -5.09 2.59
N THR A 56 8.01 -5.87 3.43
CA THR A 56 7.39 -6.60 4.54
C THR A 56 7.72 -5.92 5.86
N LEU A 57 6.73 -5.83 6.73
CA LEU A 57 6.82 -5.24 8.06
C LEU A 57 6.17 -6.20 9.07
N ASP A 58 6.77 -6.29 10.25
CA ASP A 58 6.25 -7.08 11.38
C ASP A 58 5.19 -6.32 12.19
N THR A 59 5.20 -4.98 12.12
CA THR A 59 4.25 -4.09 12.80
C THR A 59 3.90 -2.90 11.92
N PHE A 60 2.78 -2.23 12.19
CA PHE A 60 2.44 -0.98 11.51
C PHE A 60 3.51 0.10 11.69
N ASP A 61 4.12 0.53 10.58
CA ASP A 61 5.20 1.52 10.57
C ASP A 61 4.94 2.59 9.49
N ALA A 62 4.21 3.63 9.88
CA ALA A 62 3.71 4.65 8.96
C ALA A 62 4.82 5.33 8.16
N ASP A 63 6.00 5.54 8.75
CA ASP A 63 7.12 6.20 8.07
C ASP A 63 7.67 5.34 6.93
N LEU A 64 7.93 4.05 7.19
CA LEU A 64 8.40 3.12 6.16
C LEU A 64 7.35 2.89 5.06
N MET A 65 6.08 2.77 5.45
CA MET A 65 4.96 2.67 4.51
C MET A 65 4.85 3.92 3.64
N GLN A 66 5.01 5.11 4.22
CA GLN A 66 4.97 6.38 3.50
C GLN A 66 6.15 6.52 2.54
N GLN A 67 7.36 6.14 2.97
CA GLN A 67 8.56 6.14 2.15
C GLN A 67 8.42 5.20 0.95
N PHE A 68 7.95 3.97 1.18
CA PHE A 68 7.70 3.00 0.11
C PHE A 68 6.63 3.48 -0.86
N THR A 69 5.53 4.02 -0.33
CA THR A 69 4.46 4.61 -1.13
C THR A 69 5.02 5.74 -2.00
N ASN A 70 5.77 6.69 -1.44
CA ASN A 70 6.32 7.81 -2.23
C ASN A 70 7.36 7.34 -3.26
N ALA A 71 8.18 6.34 -2.90
CA ALA A 71 9.22 5.81 -3.78
C ALA A 71 8.65 5.06 -4.99
N TYR A 72 7.53 4.35 -4.82
CA TYR A 72 7.06 3.39 -5.83
C TYR A 72 5.65 3.69 -6.37
N ARG A 73 4.75 4.28 -5.59
CA ARG A 73 3.39 4.58 -6.06
C ARG A 73 3.43 5.59 -7.20
N GLY A 74 2.86 5.21 -8.34
CA GLY A 74 2.81 6.06 -9.53
C GLY A 74 4.16 6.39 -10.15
N ASN A 75 5.28 5.89 -9.59
CA ASN A 75 6.64 6.09 -10.11
C ASN A 75 7.18 4.85 -10.83
N VAL A 76 6.59 3.67 -10.61
CA VAL A 76 6.98 2.41 -11.25
C VAL A 76 5.81 1.79 -12.03
N GLY A 77 6.16 1.03 -13.08
CA GLY A 77 5.20 0.41 -14.00
C GLY A 77 5.01 1.21 -15.30
N PRO A 78 4.23 0.66 -16.26
CA PRO A 78 4.03 1.26 -17.58
C PRO A 78 3.23 2.58 -17.58
N GLU A 79 2.64 2.98 -16.45
CA GLU A 79 1.83 4.20 -16.27
C GLU A 79 2.39 5.16 -15.20
N ALA A 80 3.71 5.32 -15.17
CA ALA A 80 4.34 6.30 -14.29
C ALA A 80 3.75 7.71 -14.51
N GLY A 81 3.22 8.33 -13.46
CA GLY A 81 2.55 9.63 -13.45
C GLY A 81 1.03 9.59 -13.23
N VAL A 82 0.33 8.46 -13.46
CA VAL A 82 -1.14 8.39 -13.37
C VAL A 82 -1.63 8.33 -11.92
N CYS A 83 -0.96 7.56 -11.06
CA CYS A 83 -1.32 7.44 -9.63
C CYS A 83 -0.51 8.38 -8.72
N GLN A 84 0.26 9.32 -9.31
CA GLN A 84 1.07 10.29 -8.58
C GLN A 84 0.34 11.62 -8.38
N GLN A 85 -0.53 11.97 -9.33
CA GLN A 85 -1.49 13.04 -9.18
C GLN A 85 -2.83 12.39 -8.85
N GLY A 86 -3.37 12.65 -7.66
CA GLY A 86 -4.79 12.39 -7.44
C GLY A 86 -5.56 13.03 -8.61
N GLY A 87 -6.38 12.22 -9.28
CA GLY A 87 -7.17 12.66 -10.42
C GLY A 87 -8.07 13.85 -10.09
#